data_AF-A0A967VYV9-F1
#
_entry.id   AF-A0A967VYV9-F1
#
_cell.length_a   1.000
_cell.length_b   1.000
_cell.length_c   1.000
_cell.angle_alpha   90.00
_cell.angle_beta   90.00
_cell.angle_gamma   90.00
#
_symmetry.space_group_name_H-M   'P 1'
#
loop_
_entity.id
_entity.type
_entity.pdbx_description
1 polymer ?
#
loop_
_entity_poly.entity_id
_entity_poly.type
_entity_poly.pdbx_seq_one_letter_code
_entity_poly.pdbx_strand_id
1 'polypeptide(L)' 'TYVLDGDNIRHGLNKDLGFSPEDREENIRRIGEVAKLFVDAGSVVMTAFISPYRADRDKVRNLMKEGEFVEILVACDLD' A
#
# COMPACT_ATOMS: atom_id res chain seq x y z
N THR A 1 15.52 -5.27 -1.35
CA THR A 1 14.15 -5.45 -0.83
C THR A 1 13.87 -4.36 0.19
N TYR A 2 12.65 -3.82 0.23
CA TYR A 2 12.24 -2.81 1.19
C TYR A 2 10.82 -3.12 1.70
N VAL A 3 10.52 -2.76 2.96
CA VAL A 3 9.20 -2.95 3.56
C VAL A 3 8.57 -1.58 3.78
N LEU A 4 7.38 -1.37 3.26
CA LEU A 4 6.52 -0.23 3.58
C LEU A 4 5.43 -0.73 4.53
N ASP A 5 5.37 -0.16 5.73
CA ASP A 5 4.40 -0.55 6.75
C ASP A 5 3.80 0.68 7.45
N GLY A 6 2.86 0.42 8.36
CA GLY A 6 2.21 1.48 9.12
C GLY A 6 3.18 2.36 9.89
N ASP A 7 4.27 1.80 10.42
CA ASP A 7 5.21 2.52 11.28
C ASP A 7 6.09 3.49 10.48
N ASN A 8 6.63 3.06 9.34
CA ASN A 8 7.50 3.95 8.55
C ASN A 8 6.71 4.97 7.72
N ILE A 9 5.50 4.62 7.26
CA ILE A 9 4.67 5.52 6.46
C ILE A 9 3.86 6.48 7.33
N ARG A 10 3.19 6.04 8.40
CA ARG A 10 2.30 6.91 9.19
C ARG A 10 3.05 7.88 10.10
N HIS A 11 4.28 7.58 10.51
CA HIS A 11 5.06 8.56 11.28
C HIS A 11 5.76 9.60 10.39
N GLY A 12 5.87 9.33 9.08
CA GLY A 12 6.55 10.19 8.11
C GLY A 12 5.61 10.74 7.05
N LEU A 13 5.56 10.05 5.90
CA LEU A 13 4.89 10.50 4.69
C LEU A 13 3.38 10.76 4.87
N ASN A 14 2.71 9.95 5.70
CA ASN A 14 1.26 9.97 5.89
C ASN A 14 0.85 10.39 7.31
N LYS A 15 1.71 11.14 8.02
CA LYS A 15 1.44 11.60 9.39
C LYS A 15 0.27 12.58 9.51
N ASP A 16 -0.10 13.19 8.39
CA ASP A 16 -1.23 14.11 8.24
C ASP A 16 -2.58 13.39 8.08
N LEU A 17 -2.56 12.07 7.80
CA LEU A 17 -3.77 11.30 7.51
C LEU A 17 -4.31 10.58 8.76
N GLY A 18 -5.60 10.75 9.01
CA GLY A 18 -6.32 10.06 10.08
C GLY A 18 -6.81 8.66 9.68
N PHE A 19 -8.08 8.38 10.04
CA PHE A 19 -8.73 7.08 9.85
C PHE A 19 -10.08 7.18 9.12
N SER A 20 -10.43 8.35 8.60
CA SER A 20 -11.62 8.51 7.76
C SER A 20 -11.51 7.63 6.50
N PRO A 21 -12.63 7.29 5.85
CA PRO A 21 -12.60 6.59 4.57
C PRO A 21 -11.69 7.27 3.54
N GLU A 22 -11.76 8.60 3.45
CA GLU A 22 -10.98 9.42 2.52
C GLU A 22 -9.48 9.39 2.84
N ASP A 23 -9.12 9.49 4.13
CA ASP A 23 -7.72 9.40 4.58
C ASP A 23 -7.14 8.01 4.32
N ARG A 24 -7.96 6.96 4.42
CA ARG A 24 -7.54 5.58 4.12
C ARG A 24 -7.29 5.38 2.63
N GLU A 25 -8.16 5.91 1.78
CA GLU A 25 -7.97 5.91 0.33
C GLU A 25 -6.66 6.64 -0.04
N GLU A 26 -6.46 7.85 0.47
CA GLU A 26 -5.26 8.65 0.21
C GLU A 26 -3.99 7.96 0.73
N ASN A 27 -4.07 7.32 1.91
CA ASN A 27 -2.97 6.56 2.47
C ASN A 27 -2.53 5.45 1.51
N ILE A 28 -3.48 4.64 1.01
CA ILE A 28 -3.19 3.55 0.05
C ILE A 28 -2.69 4.11 -1.29
N ARG A 29 -3.26 5.23 -1.78
CA ARG A 29 -2.79 5.88 -3.01
C ARG A 29 -1.32 6.31 -2.90
N ARG A 30 -0.94 7.00 -1.82
CA ARG A 30 0.45 7.43 -1.58
C ARG A 30 1.41 6.24 -1.49
N ILE A 31 1.02 5.19 -0.77
CA ILE A 31 1.82 3.96 -0.65
C ILE A 31 2.01 3.29 -2.02
N GLY A 32 0.97 3.23 -2.85
CA GLY A 32 1.05 2.68 -4.20
C GLY A 32 2.06 3.40 -5.08
N GLU A 33 2.04 4.73 -5.08
CA GLU A 33 2.99 5.55 -5.85
C GLU A 33 4.44 5.38 -5.36
N VAL A 34 4.64 5.33 -4.04
CA VAL A 34 5.98 5.07 -3.47
C VAL A 34 6.44 3.66 -3.83
N ALA A 35 5.60 2.66 -3.65
CA ALA A 35 5.93 1.28 -4.01
C ALA A 35 6.35 1.19 -5.49
N LYS A 36 5.65 1.89 -6.38
CA LYS A 36 5.99 1.96 -7.80
C LYS A 36 7.39 2.53 -8.03
N LEU A 37 7.76 3.63 -7.38
CA LEU A 37 9.12 4.20 -7.48
C LEU A 37 10.21 3.21 -7.05
N PHE A 38 9.97 2.45 -5.98
CA PHE A 38 10.92 1.43 -5.53
C PHE A 38 10.98 0.23 -6.49
N VAL A 39 9.86 -0.20 -7.05
CA VAL A 39 9.80 -1.26 -8.08
C VAL A 39 10.54 -0.80 -9.34
N ASP A 40 10.31 0.43 -9.81
CA ASP A 40 11.00 1.02 -10.96
C ASP A 40 12.52 1.17 -10.69
N ALA A 41 12.93 1.35 -9.43
CA ALA A 41 14.33 1.33 -9.01
C ALA A 41 14.94 -0.09 -8.88
N GLY A 42 14.20 -1.13 -9.25
CA GLY A 42 14.65 -2.53 -9.24
C GLY A 42 14.54 -3.23 -7.89
N SER A 43 13.80 -2.66 -6.93
CA SER A 43 13.59 -3.28 -5.62
C SER A 43 12.31 -4.12 -5.57
N VAL A 44 12.39 -5.28 -4.90
CA VAL A 44 11.20 -5.97 -4.40
C VAL A 44 10.67 -5.21 -3.19
N VAL A 45 9.39 -4.83 -3.21
CA VAL A 45 8.72 -4.06 -2.15
C VAL A 45 7.63 -4.88 -1.52
N MET A 46 7.62 -4.96 -0.19
CA MET A 46 6.51 -5.53 0.57
C MET A 46 5.70 -4.42 1.21
N THR A 47 4.39 -4.40 1.01
CA THR A 47 3.48 -3.45 1.63
C THR A 47 2.56 -4.17 2.62
N ALA A 48 2.56 -3.74 3.88
CA ALA A 48 1.80 -4.40 4.95
C ALA A 48 0.78 -3.42 5.56
N PHE A 49 -0.30 -3.17 4.84
CA PHE A 49 -1.34 -2.22 5.24
C PHE A 49 -2.73 -2.83 5.19
N ILE A 50 -3.58 -2.43 6.14
CA ILE A 50 -5.01 -2.69 6.07
C ILE A 50 -5.55 -1.90 4.87
N SER A 51 -5.93 -2.63 3.82
CA SER A 51 -6.45 -2.11 2.55
C SER A 51 -7.87 -2.64 2.32
N PRO A 52 -8.87 -2.15 3.07
CA PRO A 52 -10.18 -2.81 3.16
C PRO A 52 -10.97 -2.72 1.85
N TYR A 53 -10.79 -1.64 1.09
CA TYR A 53 -11.53 -1.38 -0.13
C TYR A 53 -10.84 -2.00 -1.34
N ARG A 54 -11.57 -2.87 -2.05
CA ARG A 54 -11.07 -3.51 -3.27
C ARG A 54 -10.69 -2.50 -4.34
N ALA A 55 -11.48 -1.43 -4.49
CA ALA A 55 -11.23 -0.37 -5.45
C ALA A 55 -9.84 0.26 -5.28
N ASP A 56 -9.36 0.44 -4.04
CA ASP A 56 -8.05 1.03 -3.81
C ASP A 56 -6.92 0.05 -4.14
N ARG A 57 -7.11 -1.25 -3.85
CA ARG A 57 -6.17 -2.30 -4.25
C ARG A 57 -6.09 -2.42 -5.77
N ASP A 58 -7.22 -2.32 -6.46
CA ASP A 58 -7.28 -2.33 -7.92
C ASP A 58 -6.60 -1.09 -8.52
N LYS A 59 -6.77 0.11 -7.94
CA LYS A 59 -6.03 1.32 -8.35
C LYS A 59 -4.53 1.08 -8.26
N VAL A 60 -4.03 0.55 -7.14
CA VAL A 60 -2.59 0.27 -6.97
C VAL A 60 -2.10 -0.80 -7.94
N ARG A 61 -2.88 -1.88 -8.15
CA ARG A 61 -2.55 -2.91 -9.15
C ARG A 61 -2.38 -2.30 -10.55
N ASN A 62 -3.27 -1.39 -10.93
CA ASN A 62 -3.23 -0.72 -12.24
C ASN A 62 -2.07 0.29 -12.41
N LEU A 63 -1.37 0.66 -11.33
CA LEU A 63 -0.17 1.51 -11.40
C LEU A 63 1.09 0.72 -11.81
N MET A 64 1.06 -0.61 -11.65
CA MET A 64 2.20 -1.51 -11.87
C MET A 64 2.11 -2.16 -13.25
N LYS A 65 3.24 -2.61 -13.81
CA LYS A 65 3.22 -3.42 -15.04
C LYS A 65 2.74 -4.84 -14.74
N GLU A 66 2.36 -5.54 -15.80
CA GLU A 66 1.97 -6.95 -15.71
C GLU A 66 3.07 -7.76 -15.00
N GLY A 67 2.69 -8.53 -13.97
CA GLY A 67 3.62 -9.34 -13.17
C GLY A 67 4.41 -8.59 -12.08
N GLU A 68 4.32 -7.27 -11.98
CA GLU A 68 4.99 -6.49 -10.92
C GLU A 68 4.18 -6.37 -9.62
N PHE A 69 2.88 -6.71 -9.65
CA PHE A 69 1.99 -6.66 -8.49
C PHE A 69 1.48 -8.04 -8.08
N VAL A 70 1.63 -8.37 -6.80
CA VAL A 70 1.09 -9.60 -6.20
C VAL A 70 0.27 -9.23 -4.96
N GLU A 71 -1.00 -9.64 -4.94
CA GLU A 71 -1.89 -9.44 -3.79
C GLU A 71 -1.88 -10.66 -2.88
N ILE A 72 -1.65 -10.43 -1.57
CA ILE A 72 -1.69 -11.47 -0.55
C ILE A 72 -2.80 -11.14 0.44
N LEU A 73 -3.84 -11.98 0.47
CA LEU A 73 -4.87 -11.91 1.49
C LEU A 73 -4.39 -12.62 2.75
N VAL A 74 -4.07 -11.85 3.79
CA VAL A 74 -3.83 -12.38 5.13
C VAL A 74 -5.19 -12.53 5.81
N ALA A 75 -5.74 -13.74 5.78
CA ALA A 75 -7.03 -14.07 6.39
C ALA A 75 -6.80 -14.70 7.76
N CYS A 76 -7.05 -13.92 8.81
CA CYS A 76 -7.15 -14.38 10.18
C CYS A 76 -8.56 -14.09 10.70
N ASP A 77 -9.09 -14.97 11.54
CA ASP A 77 -10.37 -14.73 12.22
C ASP A 77 -10.23 -13.53 13.18
N LEU A 78 -11.35 -12.84 13.39
CA LEU A 78 -11.43 -11.70 14.31
C LEU A 78 -11.56 -12.13 15.78
N ASP A 79 -11.87 -13.40 16.01
CA ASP A 79 -12.17 -14.01 17.31
C ASP A 79 -10.95 -14.73 17.92
#